data_AF-A0A9Q1LPS2-F1
#
_entry.id   AF-A0A9Q1LPS2-F1
#
_cell.length_a   1.000
_cell.length_b   1.000
_cell.length_c   1.000
_cell.angle_alpha   90.00
_cell.angle_beta   90.00
_cell.angle_gamma   90.00
#
_symmetry.space_group_name_H-M   'P 1'
#
loop_
_entity.id
_entity.type
_entity.pdbx_description
1 polymer ?
#
loop_
_entity_poly.entity_id
_entity_poly.type
_entity_poly.pdbx_seq_one_letter_code
_entity_poly.pdbx_strand_id
1 'polypeptide(L)'
;MKSTSISSTDFRTFSNLPSNRTPLSPNRCVANTLLSLPERVGSSSSSKAGSKTNVRYTISARYSDKEFSSVRSNEYTTSPAKVLRKLLESPGIHQGPACFDALSAKLVERAGFDFCFTTGFGISAARLGLPDAGLISYGEMVAQGQEITQAVSIPVIGDGDNGYGNAMNVKRTVKGYIRAGFGGIILEDQVSPKACGHTRGRKVVSREEAIMRIKAAVDARKESGSDIVIVARTDARQAVSFEEAIWRARAFADAGADVLFIDALASKEEMKAFCDVYPLVPKLANMLEGGGKTPIFTPIELEELGYKLVAYPLSLLGVSIGAMQDALSAIKGGRIPSPGSMPSFEELKEILGFNTYYEEEKRYATTSSQLPSPKGDFSSSSNEYGVPPGIQADREQRNQIPENPVEVLIPEVYGKFSGEGTKGNFSAAWSRKLRVKITGKDGFEKLDIRIPAGFLEGITNVVPALVGVNIKSLLDEATLEEGGKQLLDFQDTMGDRIQVILE
;
A
#
# COMPACT_ATOMS: atom_id res chain seq x y z
N MET A 1 29.79 -11.23 -50.96
CA MET A 1 29.83 -10.89 -52.40
C MET A 1 28.43 -10.94 -52.97
N LYS A 2 28.09 -9.93 -53.80
CA LYS A 2 26.82 -9.62 -54.48
C LYS A 2 25.74 -8.93 -53.63
N SER A 3 25.85 -7.62 -53.72
CA SER A 3 24.95 -6.49 -53.49
C SER A 3 23.61 -6.56 -54.23
N THR A 4 22.57 -5.96 -53.64
CA THR A 4 21.71 -5.01 -54.39
C THR A 4 21.12 -3.97 -53.44
N SER A 5 21.45 -2.72 -53.73
CA SER A 5 20.98 -1.47 -53.16
C SER A 5 19.88 -0.87 -54.03
N ILE A 6 18.81 -0.32 -53.46
CA ILE A 6 18.01 0.74 -54.09
C ILE A 6 17.68 1.80 -53.03
N SER A 7 17.95 3.05 -53.40
CA SER A 7 17.83 4.28 -52.62
C SER A 7 16.50 5.01 -52.85
N SER A 8 16.08 5.72 -51.80
CA SER A 8 15.46 7.06 -51.69
C SER A 8 14.65 7.73 -52.82
N THR A 9 13.83 8.68 -52.32
CA THR A 9 13.13 9.83 -52.93
C THR A 9 11.80 9.57 -53.65
N ASP A 10 10.68 10.00 -53.04
CA ASP A 10 10.11 11.29 -53.44
C ASP A 10 9.12 11.92 -52.44
N PHE A 11 9.24 13.25 -52.36
CA PHE A 11 8.41 14.21 -51.66
C PHE A 11 6.95 14.21 -52.14
N ARG A 12 5.99 14.44 -51.24
CA ARG A 12 4.84 15.32 -51.50
C ARG A 12 4.14 15.74 -50.21
N THR A 13 4.41 17.00 -49.87
CA THR A 13 3.64 17.89 -49.01
C THR A 13 2.19 18.01 -49.48
N PHE A 14 1.24 17.94 -48.55
CA PHE A 14 -0.11 18.48 -48.74
C PHE A 14 -0.48 19.36 -47.55
N SER A 15 -0.14 20.64 -47.69
CA SER A 15 -0.78 21.76 -47.00
C SER A 15 -2.00 22.17 -47.82
N ASN A 16 -3.20 22.21 -47.20
CA ASN A 16 -4.30 23.09 -47.61
C ASN A 16 -5.35 23.17 -46.49
N LEU A 17 -5.27 24.25 -45.71
CA LEU A 17 -6.37 24.85 -44.96
C LEU A 17 -7.30 25.62 -45.91
N PRO A 18 -8.56 25.84 -45.51
CA PRO A 18 -9.16 27.16 -45.66
C PRO A 18 -9.44 27.77 -44.29
N SER A 19 -8.79 28.90 -44.05
CA SER A 19 -9.11 29.90 -43.03
C SER A 19 -10.46 30.55 -43.30
N ASN A 20 -11.33 30.67 -42.29
CA ASN A 20 -12.13 31.88 -42.12
C ASN A 20 -12.73 32.06 -40.72
N ARG A 21 -12.54 33.29 -40.20
CA ARG A 21 -13.28 34.02 -39.17
C ARG A 21 -12.87 33.90 -37.69
N THR A 22 -11.89 34.74 -37.37
CA THR A 22 -11.80 35.80 -36.33
C THR A 22 -12.41 35.65 -34.92
N PRO A 23 -11.75 36.26 -33.89
CA PRO A 23 -11.93 35.98 -32.47
C PRO A 23 -12.84 36.98 -31.75
N LEU A 24 -13.49 36.54 -30.67
CA LEU A 24 -14.01 37.40 -29.63
C LEU A 24 -13.31 37.05 -28.31
N SER A 25 -12.66 38.06 -27.74
CA SER A 25 -12.08 38.09 -26.40
C SER A 25 -13.05 38.84 -25.45
N PRO A 26 -12.72 39.10 -24.17
CA PRO A 26 -13.11 38.24 -23.05
C PRO A 26 -13.99 38.99 -22.03
N ASN A 27 -14.93 38.31 -21.38
CA ASN A 27 -15.58 38.86 -20.18
C ASN A 27 -15.11 38.16 -18.91
N ARG A 28 -14.40 38.99 -18.12
CA ARG A 28 -14.10 38.84 -16.70
C ARG A 28 -15.34 38.44 -15.89
N CYS A 29 -15.14 37.56 -14.92
CA CYS A 29 -15.55 37.90 -13.55
C CYS A 29 -14.63 37.17 -12.57
N VAL A 30 -13.61 37.90 -12.11
CA VAL A 30 -12.71 37.53 -11.02
C VAL A 30 -13.39 38.03 -9.74
N ALA A 31 -13.81 37.13 -8.86
CA ALA A 31 -14.15 37.50 -7.49
C ALA A 31 -12.87 37.39 -6.64
N ASN A 32 -12.19 38.53 -6.51
CA ASN A 32 -11.15 38.74 -5.51
C ASN A 32 -11.79 38.66 -4.12
N THR A 33 -11.30 37.77 -3.26
CA THR A 33 -11.29 38.02 -1.82
C THR A 33 -9.85 38.07 -1.36
N LEU A 34 -9.31 39.29 -1.34
CA LEU A 34 -8.10 39.67 -0.64
C LEU A 34 -8.34 39.55 0.86
N LEU A 35 -7.53 38.75 1.55
CA LEU A 35 -7.20 39.02 2.96
C LEU A 35 -5.69 39.21 3.07
N SER A 36 -5.38 40.38 3.59
CA SER A 36 -4.12 41.09 3.74
C SER A 36 -3.04 40.33 4.51
N LEU A 37 -1.83 40.33 3.96
CA LEU A 37 -0.57 40.30 4.71
C LEU A 37 -0.16 41.74 5.07
N PRO A 38 0.43 42.01 6.24
CA PRO A 38 1.26 43.20 6.42
C PRO A 38 2.75 42.86 6.23
N GLU A 39 3.44 43.70 5.44
CA GLU A 39 4.89 43.68 5.24
C GLU A 39 5.68 44.37 6.38
N ARG A 40 6.81 43.73 6.72
CA ARG A 40 8.17 44.23 7.08
C ARG A 40 8.37 45.44 8.00
N VAL A 41 9.27 45.26 9.01
CA VAL A 41 10.47 46.11 9.24
C VAL A 41 11.62 45.32 9.95
N GLY A 42 12.81 45.32 9.34
CA GLY A 42 14.14 45.64 9.92
C GLY A 42 14.79 44.89 11.11
N SER A 43 15.89 44.19 10.79
CA SER A 43 17.19 44.01 11.49
C SER A 43 17.38 44.32 13.01
N SER A 44 17.90 43.34 13.76
CA SER A 44 19.25 43.33 14.41
C SER A 44 19.31 42.47 15.68
N SER A 45 20.48 41.83 15.85
CA SER A 45 21.08 41.07 16.96
C SER A 45 20.46 41.06 18.37
N SER A 46 20.50 39.85 18.96
CA SER A 46 21.02 39.48 20.28
C SER A 46 20.09 38.63 21.18
N SER A 47 20.77 37.79 21.96
CA SER A 47 20.35 36.72 22.87
C SER A 47 19.19 37.02 23.83
N LYS A 48 18.31 36.02 24.03
CA LYS A 48 18.05 35.37 25.33
C LYS A 48 16.96 34.30 25.25
N ALA A 49 17.11 33.31 26.13
CA ALA A 49 16.22 32.19 26.38
C ALA A 49 14.82 32.60 26.85
N GLY A 50 13.82 31.79 26.50
CA GLY A 50 12.48 31.87 27.10
C GLY A 50 11.43 31.03 26.38
N SER A 51 10.92 30.00 27.08
CA SER A 51 9.57 29.43 26.98
C SER A 51 9.03 29.01 25.60
N LYS A 52 9.13 27.71 25.28
CA LYS A 52 8.31 27.10 24.22
C LYS A 52 6.91 26.79 24.75
N THR A 53 5.95 27.61 24.38
CA THR A 53 4.52 27.36 24.57
C THR A 53 4.09 26.25 23.58
N ASN A 54 3.64 25.11 24.11
CA ASN A 54 3.09 24.02 23.29
C ASN A 54 1.69 24.41 22.78
N VAL A 55 1.60 24.82 21.51
CA VAL A 55 0.32 24.96 20.81
C VAL A 55 -0.12 23.56 20.36
N ARG A 56 -1.10 22.99 21.07
CA ARG A 56 -1.79 21.76 20.64
C ARG A 56 -2.79 22.14 19.54
N TYR A 57 -2.60 21.61 18.34
CA TYR A 57 -3.65 21.57 17.31
C TYR A 57 -4.57 20.39 17.61
N THR A 58 -5.80 20.67 18.05
CA THR A 58 -6.86 19.67 18.14
C THR A 58 -7.63 19.72 16.81
N ILE A 59 -7.41 18.73 15.93
CA ILE A 59 -8.25 18.56 14.75
C ILE A 59 -9.57 17.93 15.24
N SER A 60 -10.56 18.79 15.50
CA SER A 60 -11.94 18.39 15.71
C SER A 60 -12.62 18.38 14.33
N ALA A 61 -12.59 17.25 13.63
CA ALA A 61 -13.46 17.03 12.48
C ALA A 61 -14.88 16.77 13.01
N ARG A 62 -15.69 17.83 13.12
CA ARG A 62 -17.14 17.66 13.30
C ARG A 62 -17.74 17.40 11.93
N TYR A 63 -18.13 16.16 11.68
CA TYR A 63 -19.05 15.84 10.61
C TYR A 63 -20.39 16.51 10.95
N SER A 64 -20.79 17.53 10.18
CA SER A 64 -22.11 18.12 10.30
C SER A 64 -23.04 17.44 9.31
N ASP A 65 -23.84 16.50 9.80
CA ASP A 65 -25.01 15.98 9.10
C ASP A 65 -26.04 17.09 8.92
N LYS A 66 -26.07 17.74 7.75
CA LYS A 66 -27.27 18.46 7.28
C LYS A 66 -27.44 18.37 5.78
N GLU A 67 -28.64 17.91 5.42
CA GLU A 67 -29.33 17.99 4.13
C GLU A 67 -29.02 16.91 3.08
N PHE A 68 -29.42 15.67 3.38
CA PHE A 68 -29.81 14.71 2.35
C PHE A 68 -31.32 14.53 2.36
N SER A 69 -32.05 15.45 1.71
CA SER A 69 -33.47 15.25 1.43
C SER A 69 -33.97 16.29 0.41
N SER A 70 -34.34 15.77 -0.77
CA SER A 70 -35.25 16.35 -1.77
C SER A 70 -34.69 17.26 -2.87
N VAL A 71 -33.91 16.67 -3.79
CA VAL A 71 -34.05 16.98 -5.23
C VAL A 71 -33.97 15.67 -6.01
N ARG A 72 -35.12 15.13 -6.45
CA ARG A 72 -35.18 14.07 -7.46
C ARG A 72 -35.42 14.72 -8.82
N SER A 73 -34.43 14.66 -9.71
CA SER A 73 -34.64 14.35 -11.14
C SER A 73 -33.31 14.31 -11.90
N ASN A 74 -32.87 13.09 -12.23
CA ASN A 74 -32.07 12.78 -13.43
C ASN A 74 -30.60 13.25 -13.55
N GLU A 75 -29.82 13.25 -12.47
CA GLU A 75 -28.36 13.11 -12.63
C GLU A 75 -28.04 11.62 -12.79
N TYR A 76 -27.59 11.23 -13.98
CA TYR A 76 -26.91 9.96 -14.17
C TYR A 76 -25.84 9.84 -13.07
N THR A 77 -25.94 8.83 -12.20
CA THR A 77 -24.86 8.46 -11.29
C THR A 77 -23.58 8.36 -12.13
N THR A 78 -22.65 9.29 -11.89
CA THR A 78 -21.43 9.39 -12.70
C THR A 78 -20.66 8.08 -12.50
N SER A 79 -20.38 7.35 -13.58
CA SER A 79 -19.71 6.05 -13.47
C SER A 79 -18.33 6.19 -12.84
N PRO A 80 -17.81 5.17 -12.13
CA PRO A 80 -16.47 5.22 -11.52
C PRO A 80 -15.39 5.64 -12.53
N ALA A 81 -15.51 5.19 -13.78
CA ALA A 81 -14.61 5.58 -14.86
C ALA A 81 -14.66 7.08 -15.20
N LYS A 82 -15.84 7.70 -15.21
CA LYS A 82 -15.99 9.15 -15.42
C LYS A 82 -15.42 9.95 -14.25
N VAL A 83 -15.63 9.50 -13.01
CA VAL A 83 -15.01 10.11 -11.82
C VAL A 83 -13.48 10.06 -11.94
N LEU A 84 -12.94 8.90 -12.31
CA LEU A 84 -11.50 8.74 -12.48
C LEU A 84 -10.94 9.62 -13.62
N ARG A 85 -11.63 9.75 -14.75
CA ARG A 85 -11.22 10.67 -15.82
C ARG A 85 -11.16 12.12 -15.36
N LYS A 86 -12.17 12.57 -14.61
CA LYS A 86 -12.18 13.91 -14.03
C LYS A 86 -11.02 14.11 -13.05
N LEU A 87 -10.67 13.09 -12.26
CA LEU A 87 -9.49 13.12 -11.40
C LEU A 87 -8.20 13.30 -12.21
N LEU A 88 -8.03 12.54 -13.29
CA LEU A 88 -6.87 12.65 -14.19
C LEU A 88 -6.73 14.02 -14.86
N GLU A 89 -7.84 14.74 -15.06
CA GLU A 89 -7.85 16.10 -15.62
C GLU A 89 -7.65 17.19 -14.55
N SER A 90 -7.90 16.88 -13.29
CA SER A 90 -7.75 17.85 -12.20
C SER A 90 -6.27 18.24 -12.00
N PRO A 91 -5.94 19.38 -11.37
CA PRO A 91 -4.55 19.72 -11.07
C PRO A 91 -3.93 18.82 -9.99
N GLY A 92 -2.60 18.74 -9.94
CA GLY A 92 -1.88 18.06 -8.86
C GLY A 92 -1.58 16.58 -9.12
N ILE A 93 -0.67 16.02 -8.34
CA ILE A 93 -0.45 14.57 -8.30
C ILE A 93 -1.48 13.87 -7.39
N HIS A 94 -1.94 12.69 -7.76
CA HIS A 94 -2.90 11.90 -6.97
C HIS A 94 -2.27 10.62 -6.44
N GLN A 95 -2.46 10.38 -5.15
CA GLN A 95 -1.98 9.19 -4.45
C GLN A 95 -3.11 8.17 -4.35
N GLY A 96 -2.82 6.92 -4.73
CA GLY A 96 -3.74 5.79 -4.57
C GLY A 96 -3.02 4.61 -3.95
N PRO A 97 -3.26 4.29 -2.67
CA PRO A 97 -2.80 3.04 -2.09
C PRO A 97 -3.45 1.84 -2.79
N ALA A 98 -2.75 0.70 -2.84
CA ALA A 98 -3.35 -0.52 -3.38
C ALA A 98 -3.97 -1.38 -2.27
N CYS A 99 -5.26 -1.67 -2.43
CA CYS A 99 -5.98 -2.65 -1.64
C CYS A 99 -5.87 -4.06 -2.26
N PHE A 100 -6.13 -5.08 -1.46
CA PHE A 100 -6.12 -6.49 -1.88
C PHE A 100 -7.42 -7.23 -1.53
N ASP A 101 -8.31 -6.61 -0.75
CA ASP A 101 -9.63 -7.12 -0.39
C ASP A 101 -10.60 -5.96 -0.09
N ALA A 102 -11.87 -6.28 0.15
CA ALA A 102 -12.90 -5.28 0.44
C ALA A 102 -12.61 -4.47 1.72
N LEU A 103 -12.05 -5.09 2.75
CA LEU A 103 -11.73 -4.41 4.02
C LEU A 103 -10.64 -3.36 3.82
N SER A 104 -9.54 -3.73 3.18
CA SER A 104 -8.45 -2.80 2.86
C SER A 104 -8.92 -1.66 1.95
N ALA A 105 -9.82 -1.92 1.00
CA ALA A 105 -10.42 -0.86 0.18
C ALA A 105 -11.24 0.14 1.02
N LYS A 106 -12.09 -0.33 1.95
CA LYS A 106 -12.83 0.54 2.87
C LYS A 106 -11.90 1.38 3.74
N LEU A 107 -10.79 0.81 4.20
CA LEU A 107 -9.79 1.54 4.98
C LEU A 107 -9.10 2.63 4.14
N VAL A 108 -8.85 2.39 2.85
CA VAL A 108 -8.32 3.42 1.94
C VAL A 108 -9.33 4.55 1.74
N GLU A 109 -10.59 4.24 1.45
CA GLU A 109 -11.63 5.26 1.31
C GLU A 109 -11.83 6.07 2.60
N ARG A 110 -11.87 5.39 3.75
CA ARG A 110 -12.05 6.04 5.05
C ARG A 110 -10.86 6.91 5.47
N ALA A 111 -9.67 6.63 4.93
CA ALA A 111 -8.49 7.50 5.08
C ALA A 111 -8.56 8.77 4.20
N GLY A 112 -9.56 8.89 3.31
CA GLY A 112 -9.82 10.08 2.51
C GLY A 112 -9.09 10.12 1.17
N PHE A 113 -8.64 8.97 0.64
CA PHE A 113 -8.10 8.90 -0.71
C PHE A 113 -9.22 8.96 -1.77
N ASP A 114 -9.01 9.73 -2.83
CA ASP A 114 -10.01 9.94 -3.89
C ASP A 114 -10.17 8.74 -4.84
N PHE A 115 -9.22 7.80 -4.82
CA PHE A 115 -9.22 6.58 -5.62
C PHE A 115 -8.24 5.57 -5.02
N CYS A 116 -8.34 4.31 -5.45
CA CYS A 116 -7.38 3.28 -5.05
C CYS A 116 -7.03 2.33 -6.21
N PHE A 117 -5.99 1.52 -6.00
CA PHE A 117 -5.64 0.43 -6.91
C PHE A 117 -6.00 -0.91 -6.28
N THR A 118 -6.15 -1.95 -7.10
CA THR A 118 -5.95 -3.32 -6.62
C THR A 118 -4.54 -3.78 -6.92
N THR A 119 -3.90 -4.49 -6.00
CA THR A 119 -2.58 -5.10 -6.22
C THR A 119 -2.72 -6.57 -6.63
N GLY A 120 -2.27 -6.96 -7.83
CA GLY A 120 -2.26 -8.38 -8.23
C GLY A 120 -1.41 -9.24 -7.28
N PHE A 121 -0.28 -8.69 -6.81
CA PHE A 121 0.55 -9.33 -5.79
C PHE A 121 -0.21 -9.55 -4.48
N GLY A 122 -0.84 -8.49 -3.96
CA GLY A 122 -1.56 -8.58 -2.68
C GLY A 122 -2.77 -9.50 -2.76
N ILE A 123 -3.50 -9.49 -3.88
CA ILE A 123 -4.61 -10.42 -4.09
C ILE A 123 -4.11 -11.86 -4.15
N SER A 124 -3.05 -12.15 -4.91
CA SER A 124 -2.46 -13.51 -4.94
C SER A 124 -2.03 -13.97 -3.54
N ALA A 125 -1.37 -13.10 -2.78
CA ALA A 125 -0.92 -13.41 -1.43
C ALA A 125 -2.09 -13.65 -0.47
N ALA A 126 -3.06 -12.74 -0.42
CA ALA A 126 -4.17 -12.81 0.53
C ALA A 126 -5.19 -13.90 0.19
N ARG A 127 -5.50 -14.07 -1.10
CA ARG A 127 -6.54 -15.00 -1.57
C ARG A 127 -6.03 -16.43 -1.71
N LEU A 128 -4.79 -16.60 -2.17
CA LEU A 128 -4.24 -17.93 -2.48
C LEU A 128 -3.12 -18.35 -1.53
N GLY A 129 -2.50 -17.42 -0.79
CA GLY A 129 -1.26 -17.70 -0.07
C GLY A 129 -0.09 -18.00 -1.01
N LEU A 130 -0.18 -17.58 -2.28
CA LEU A 130 0.76 -17.93 -3.35
C LEU A 130 1.49 -16.69 -3.92
N PRO A 131 2.71 -16.88 -4.46
CA PRO A 131 3.47 -15.79 -5.05
C PRO A 131 2.82 -15.22 -6.31
N ASP A 132 3.12 -13.95 -6.59
CA ASP A 132 2.74 -13.28 -7.83
C ASP A 132 3.59 -13.74 -9.03
N ALA A 133 3.26 -14.93 -9.51
CA ALA A 133 3.94 -15.63 -10.60
C ALA A 133 2.95 -16.05 -11.71
N GLY A 134 1.86 -15.30 -11.86
CA GLY A 134 0.82 -15.59 -12.86
C GLY A 134 0.00 -16.84 -12.57
N LEU A 135 -0.08 -17.27 -11.31
CA LEU A 135 -0.89 -18.42 -10.87
C LEU A 135 -2.37 -18.05 -10.68
N ILE A 136 -2.63 -16.82 -10.22
CA ILE A 136 -3.99 -16.34 -10.04
C ILE A 136 -4.68 -16.20 -11.41
N SER A 137 -5.89 -16.73 -11.50
CA SER A 137 -6.67 -16.72 -12.74
C SER A 137 -7.45 -15.43 -12.92
N TYR A 138 -7.83 -15.16 -14.17
CA TYR A 138 -8.79 -14.11 -14.53
C TYR A 138 -10.07 -14.13 -13.67
N GLY A 139 -10.62 -15.33 -13.43
CA GLY A 139 -11.87 -15.48 -12.69
C GLY A 139 -11.73 -15.07 -11.23
N GLU A 140 -10.61 -15.43 -10.60
CA GLU A 140 -10.30 -15.05 -9.22
C GLU A 140 -10.06 -13.55 -9.06
N MET A 141 -9.34 -12.94 -10.00
CA MET A 141 -9.09 -11.50 -10.02
C MET A 141 -10.38 -10.69 -10.20
N VAL A 142 -11.26 -11.09 -11.13
CA VAL A 142 -12.56 -10.42 -11.32
C VAL A 142 -13.46 -10.59 -10.10
N ALA A 143 -13.51 -11.79 -9.50
CA ALA A 143 -14.32 -12.04 -8.31
C ALA A 143 -13.86 -11.16 -7.13
N GLN A 144 -12.56 -11.13 -6.85
CA GLN A 144 -12.01 -10.27 -5.79
C GLN A 144 -12.25 -8.78 -6.09
N GLY A 145 -12.06 -8.38 -7.35
CA GLY A 145 -12.28 -7.03 -7.82
C GLY A 145 -13.71 -6.55 -7.63
N GLN A 146 -14.70 -7.42 -7.89
CA GLN A 146 -16.10 -7.10 -7.71
C GLN A 146 -16.46 -6.88 -6.23
N GLU A 147 -15.91 -7.68 -5.31
CA GLU A 147 -16.09 -7.45 -3.88
C GLU A 147 -15.49 -6.10 -3.44
N ILE A 148 -14.31 -5.77 -3.97
CA ILE A 148 -13.61 -4.51 -3.67
C ILE A 148 -14.41 -3.29 -4.14
N THR A 149 -14.82 -3.26 -5.41
CA THR A 149 -15.54 -2.12 -6.01
C THR A 149 -16.94 -1.94 -5.43
N GLN A 150 -17.57 -3.00 -4.93
CA GLN A 150 -18.87 -2.90 -4.26
C GLN A 150 -18.75 -2.41 -2.81
N ALA A 151 -17.56 -2.50 -2.21
CA ALA A 151 -17.33 -2.09 -0.83
C ALA A 151 -17.05 -0.59 -0.68
N VAL A 152 -16.74 0.12 -1.76
CA VAL A 152 -16.34 1.55 -1.77
C VAL A 152 -17.09 2.34 -2.84
N SER A 153 -17.15 3.66 -2.66
CA SER A 153 -17.72 4.62 -3.62
C SER A 153 -16.64 5.30 -4.49
N ILE A 154 -15.39 5.31 -4.04
CA ILE A 154 -14.25 5.83 -4.81
C ILE A 154 -13.91 4.93 -6.02
N PRO A 155 -13.42 5.49 -7.14
CA PRO A 155 -13.01 4.70 -8.28
C PRO A 155 -11.81 3.80 -7.96
N VAL A 156 -11.87 2.56 -8.47
CA VAL A 156 -10.81 1.56 -8.34
C VAL A 156 -10.13 1.32 -9.69
N ILE A 157 -8.80 1.33 -9.72
CA ILE A 157 -8.00 0.89 -10.87
C ILE A 157 -7.55 -0.55 -10.62
N GLY A 158 -8.02 -1.47 -11.44
CA GLY A 158 -7.74 -2.89 -11.31
C GLY A 158 -6.40 -3.30 -11.93
N ASP A 159 -5.68 -4.23 -11.31
CA ASP A 159 -4.55 -4.92 -11.96
C ASP A 159 -5.10 -6.00 -12.88
N GLY A 160 -4.89 -5.88 -14.18
CA GLY A 160 -5.35 -6.80 -15.22
C GLY A 160 -4.28 -7.77 -15.69
N ASP A 161 -3.12 -7.82 -15.00
CA ASP A 161 -1.94 -8.58 -15.42
C ASP A 161 -1.63 -8.32 -16.90
N ASN A 162 -1.30 -9.36 -17.65
CA ASN A 162 -1.08 -9.30 -19.09
C ASN A 162 -2.36 -9.55 -19.93
N GLY A 163 -3.54 -9.47 -19.30
CA GLY A 163 -4.83 -9.69 -19.93
C GLY A 163 -5.25 -11.15 -20.11
N TYR A 164 -4.52 -12.10 -19.48
CA TYR A 164 -4.86 -13.53 -19.39
C TYR A 164 -4.94 -14.27 -20.74
N GLY A 165 -4.12 -13.87 -21.70
CA GLY A 165 -3.99 -14.57 -22.99
C GLY A 165 -3.68 -13.62 -24.15
N ASN A 166 -4.36 -13.83 -25.28
CA ASN A 166 -4.18 -13.02 -26.48
C ASN A 166 -5.08 -11.77 -26.47
N ALA A 167 -5.11 -11.02 -27.59
CA ALA A 167 -5.96 -9.83 -27.73
C ALA A 167 -7.45 -10.08 -27.43
N MET A 168 -8.00 -11.25 -27.76
CA MET A 168 -9.39 -11.58 -27.46
C MET A 168 -9.60 -11.81 -25.96
N ASN A 169 -8.62 -12.40 -25.27
CA ASN A 169 -8.62 -12.49 -23.81
C ASN A 169 -8.58 -11.09 -23.18
N VAL A 170 -7.75 -10.17 -23.69
CA VAL A 170 -7.75 -8.77 -23.24
C VAL A 170 -9.14 -8.14 -23.37
N LYS A 171 -9.84 -8.33 -24.50
CA LYS A 171 -11.22 -7.82 -24.66
C LYS A 171 -12.15 -8.39 -23.60
N ARG A 172 -12.08 -9.71 -23.35
CA ARG A 172 -12.87 -10.36 -22.30
C ARG A 172 -12.53 -9.79 -20.93
N THR A 173 -11.25 -9.56 -20.65
CA THR A 173 -10.74 -9.04 -19.37
C THR A 173 -11.28 -7.64 -19.12
N VAL A 174 -11.10 -6.71 -20.05
CA VAL A 174 -11.61 -5.33 -19.94
C VAL A 174 -13.12 -5.31 -19.74
N LYS A 175 -13.88 -6.08 -20.54
CA LYS A 175 -15.35 -6.19 -20.37
C LYS A 175 -15.73 -6.77 -19.00
N GLY A 176 -14.94 -7.70 -18.47
CA GLY A 176 -15.11 -8.23 -17.11
C GLY A 176 -14.91 -7.17 -16.04
N TYR A 177 -13.84 -6.39 -16.15
CA TYR A 177 -13.52 -5.34 -15.18
C TYR A 177 -14.57 -4.22 -15.20
N ILE A 178 -15.07 -3.86 -16.38
CA ILE A 178 -16.22 -2.94 -16.50
C ILE A 178 -17.43 -3.46 -15.74
N ARG A 179 -17.80 -4.74 -15.93
CA ARG A 179 -18.95 -5.35 -15.22
C ARG A 179 -18.72 -5.47 -13.71
N ALA A 180 -17.47 -5.67 -13.30
CA ALA A 180 -17.09 -5.69 -11.89
C ALA A 180 -17.06 -4.29 -11.28
N GLY A 181 -17.28 -3.19 -12.02
CA GLY A 181 -17.38 -1.84 -11.47
C GLY A 181 -16.07 -1.06 -11.41
N PHE A 182 -14.99 -1.55 -12.03
CA PHE A 182 -13.72 -0.83 -12.06
C PHE A 182 -13.81 0.49 -12.86
N GLY A 183 -13.13 1.53 -12.36
CA GLY A 183 -12.95 2.81 -13.05
C GLY A 183 -11.77 2.80 -14.03
N GLY A 184 -10.77 1.95 -13.78
CA GLY A 184 -9.62 1.76 -14.65
C GLY A 184 -9.05 0.34 -14.59
N ILE A 185 -8.16 0.02 -15.51
CA ILE A 185 -7.44 -1.25 -15.57
C ILE A 185 -5.98 -1.04 -16.01
N ILE A 186 -5.05 -1.75 -15.37
CA ILE A 186 -3.65 -1.86 -15.75
C ILE A 186 -3.47 -3.10 -16.62
N LEU A 187 -2.82 -2.95 -17.77
CA LEU A 187 -2.49 -4.07 -18.67
C LEU A 187 -1.01 -4.02 -19.04
N GLU A 188 -0.31 -5.13 -18.84
CA GLU A 188 1.14 -5.24 -19.08
C GLU A 188 1.50 -6.09 -20.31
N ASP A 189 2.73 -5.92 -20.79
CA ASP A 189 3.23 -6.56 -22.01
C ASP A 189 4.05 -7.83 -21.75
N GLN A 190 3.93 -8.42 -20.56
CA GLN A 190 4.62 -9.67 -20.23
C GLN A 190 4.07 -10.88 -20.99
N VAL A 191 4.96 -11.84 -21.25
CA VAL A 191 4.61 -13.21 -21.68
C VAL A 191 3.96 -13.96 -20.52
N SER A 192 3.06 -14.91 -20.79
CA SER A 192 2.54 -15.81 -19.76
C SER A 192 3.48 -17.01 -19.52
N PRO A 193 3.67 -17.47 -18.26
CA PRO A 193 3.21 -16.83 -17.03
C PRO A 193 3.97 -15.52 -16.78
N LYS A 194 3.25 -14.51 -16.30
CA LYS A 194 3.83 -13.21 -15.93
C LYS A 194 4.57 -13.31 -14.59
N ALA A 195 5.52 -12.43 -14.35
CA ALA A 195 6.26 -12.35 -13.10
C ALA A 195 6.17 -10.96 -12.47
N CYS A 196 6.21 -10.86 -11.15
CA CYS A 196 6.22 -9.57 -10.46
C CYS A 196 7.32 -8.64 -10.99
N GLY A 197 6.98 -7.35 -11.13
CA GLY A 197 7.80 -6.31 -11.75
C GLY A 197 9.21 -6.11 -11.14
N HIS A 198 9.42 -6.55 -9.91
CA HIS A 198 10.71 -6.42 -9.23
C HIS A 198 11.50 -7.73 -9.16
N THR A 199 11.04 -8.80 -9.83
CA THR A 199 11.70 -10.12 -9.87
C THR A 199 12.58 -10.32 -11.11
N ARG A 200 13.45 -11.35 -11.11
CA ARG A 200 14.37 -11.66 -12.22
C ARG A 200 13.68 -12.46 -13.33
N GLY A 201 14.22 -12.37 -14.56
CA GLY A 201 13.83 -13.25 -15.67
C GLY A 201 12.58 -12.84 -16.44
N ARG A 202 12.13 -11.58 -16.32
CA ARG A 202 10.99 -11.03 -17.05
C ARG A 202 11.18 -11.15 -18.55
N LYS A 203 10.08 -11.45 -19.25
CA LYS A 203 10.00 -11.51 -20.71
C LYS A 203 8.78 -10.75 -21.16
N VAL A 204 8.94 -9.95 -22.20
CA VAL A 204 7.86 -9.20 -22.84
C VAL A 204 7.55 -9.79 -24.21
N VAL A 205 6.29 -9.65 -24.64
CA VAL A 205 5.87 -10.06 -25.98
C VAL A 205 6.48 -9.16 -27.07
N SER A 206 6.31 -9.53 -28.34
CA SER A 206 6.75 -8.67 -29.45
C SER A 206 6.06 -7.30 -29.39
N ARG A 207 6.65 -6.30 -30.05
CA ARG A 207 6.08 -4.95 -30.12
C ARG A 207 4.68 -4.98 -30.74
N GLU A 208 4.52 -5.75 -31.80
CA GLU A 208 3.26 -5.91 -32.52
C GLU A 208 2.17 -6.48 -31.61
N GLU A 209 2.48 -7.55 -30.87
CA GLU A 209 1.53 -8.16 -29.96
C GLU A 209 1.15 -7.20 -28.82
N ALA A 210 2.13 -6.52 -28.22
CA ALA A 210 1.88 -5.55 -27.14
C ALA A 210 0.94 -4.42 -27.59
N ILE A 211 1.18 -3.85 -28.77
CA ILE A 211 0.33 -2.80 -29.35
C ILE A 211 -1.08 -3.35 -29.63
N MET A 212 -1.21 -4.56 -30.17
CA MET A 212 -2.52 -5.16 -30.45
C MET A 212 -3.32 -5.43 -29.17
N ARG A 213 -2.67 -5.77 -28.05
CA ARG A 213 -3.34 -5.90 -26.75
C ARG A 213 -3.92 -4.56 -26.28
N ILE A 214 -3.17 -3.47 -26.38
CA ILE A 214 -3.68 -2.13 -26.00
C ILE A 214 -4.84 -1.70 -26.91
N LYS A 215 -4.71 -1.89 -28.25
CA LYS A 215 -5.82 -1.61 -29.18
C LYS A 215 -7.07 -2.43 -28.85
N ALA A 216 -6.91 -3.70 -28.52
CA ALA A 216 -8.01 -4.56 -28.13
C ALA A 216 -8.70 -4.07 -26.83
N ALA A 217 -7.93 -3.56 -25.87
CA ALA A 217 -8.48 -2.94 -24.66
C ALA A 217 -9.31 -1.68 -24.98
N VAL A 218 -8.78 -0.80 -25.84
CA VAL A 218 -9.47 0.41 -26.32
C VAL A 218 -10.74 0.07 -27.08
N ASP A 219 -10.72 -0.95 -27.93
CA ASP A 219 -11.90 -1.43 -28.66
C ASP A 219 -12.94 -2.02 -27.70
N ALA A 220 -12.52 -2.81 -26.71
CA ALA A 220 -13.42 -3.37 -25.70
C ALA A 220 -14.12 -2.28 -24.88
N ARG A 221 -13.43 -1.20 -24.54
CA ARG A 221 -14.00 0.00 -23.92
C ARG A 221 -15.11 0.60 -24.79
N LYS A 222 -14.80 0.90 -26.07
CA LYS A 222 -15.75 1.48 -27.04
C LYS A 222 -16.98 0.59 -27.24
N GLU A 223 -16.77 -0.70 -27.46
CA GLU A 223 -17.84 -1.69 -27.65
C GLU A 223 -18.77 -1.83 -26.44
N SER A 224 -18.28 -1.48 -25.24
CA SER A 224 -19.07 -1.55 -24.02
C SER A 224 -19.77 -0.23 -23.67
N GLY A 225 -19.55 0.84 -24.45
CA GLY A 225 -20.03 2.18 -24.12
C GLY A 225 -19.49 2.70 -22.77
N SER A 226 -18.31 2.24 -22.37
CA SER A 226 -17.70 2.57 -21.08
C SER A 226 -16.59 3.61 -21.27
N ASP A 227 -16.33 4.37 -20.21
CA ASP A 227 -15.22 5.32 -20.13
C ASP A 227 -13.99 4.75 -19.41
N ILE A 228 -13.93 3.42 -19.17
CA ILE A 228 -12.85 2.81 -18.36
C ILE A 228 -11.46 3.33 -18.79
N VAL A 229 -10.65 3.70 -17.80
CA VAL A 229 -9.28 4.19 -18.02
C VAL A 229 -8.36 3.00 -18.30
N ILE A 230 -7.63 3.04 -19.42
CA ILE A 230 -6.65 2.03 -19.79
C ILE A 230 -5.26 2.52 -19.41
N VAL A 231 -4.69 1.91 -18.37
CA VAL A 231 -3.30 2.12 -17.95
C VAL A 231 -2.43 1.09 -18.66
N ALA A 232 -1.57 1.54 -19.57
CA ALA A 232 -0.67 0.66 -20.30
C ALA A 232 0.68 0.57 -19.60
N ARG A 233 1.01 -0.64 -19.12
CA ARG A 233 2.25 -0.96 -18.43
C ARG A 233 3.23 -1.64 -19.39
N THR A 234 4.51 -1.28 -19.30
CA THR A 234 5.60 -2.09 -19.89
C THR A 234 6.62 -2.51 -18.86
N ASP A 235 7.01 -3.78 -18.94
CA ASP A 235 8.06 -4.39 -18.13
C ASP A 235 9.39 -4.50 -18.89
N ALA A 236 9.45 -3.90 -20.09
CA ALA A 236 10.59 -3.99 -21.00
C ALA A 236 11.87 -3.35 -20.45
N ARG A 237 11.79 -2.48 -19.42
CA ARG A 237 12.98 -1.86 -18.83
C ARG A 237 13.96 -2.91 -18.30
N GLN A 238 13.47 -3.92 -17.61
CA GLN A 238 14.34 -5.02 -17.14
C GLN A 238 14.42 -6.17 -18.13
N ALA A 239 13.37 -6.42 -18.91
CA ALA A 239 13.37 -7.55 -19.84
C ALA A 239 14.25 -7.31 -21.08
N VAL A 240 14.41 -6.05 -21.51
CA VAL A 240 15.12 -5.67 -22.74
C VAL A 240 16.07 -4.49 -22.48
N SER A 241 15.55 -3.26 -22.42
CA SER A 241 16.34 -2.05 -22.15
C SER A 241 15.44 -0.84 -21.80
N PHE A 242 16.04 0.26 -21.35
CA PHE A 242 15.32 1.51 -21.11
C PHE A 242 14.75 2.09 -22.41
N GLU A 243 15.53 2.08 -23.49
CA GLU A 243 15.14 2.58 -24.80
C GLU A 243 13.94 1.81 -25.37
N GLU A 244 13.91 0.49 -25.19
CA GLU A 244 12.77 -0.34 -25.58
C GLU A 244 11.51 0.04 -24.79
N ALA A 245 11.64 0.25 -23.46
CA ALA A 245 10.52 0.66 -22.62
C ALA A 245 9.95 2.03 -23.04
N ILE A 246 10.83 2.99 -23.35
CA ILE A 246 10.45 4.32 -23.85
C ILE A 246 9.74 4.22 -25.20
N TRP A 247 10.27 3.40 -26.12
CA TRP A 247 9.63 3.16 -27.41
C TRP A 247 8.21 2.59 -27.23
N ARG A 248 8.05 1.59 -26.37
CA ARG A 248 6.76 0.95 -26.08
C ARG A 248 5.77 1.90 -25.43
N ALA A 249 6.21 2.70 -24.46
CA ALA A 249 5.35 3.70 -23.82
C ALA A 249 4.76 4.68 -24.84
N ARG A 250 5.56 5.16 -25.81
CA ARG A 250 5.05 6.00 -26.91
C ARG A 250 4.04 5.23 -27.78
N ALA A 251 4.38 4.01 -28.17
CA ALA A 251 3.50 3.18 -29.01
C ALA A 251 2.17 2.86 -28.31
N PHE A 252 2.16 2.71 -26.98
CA PHE A 252 0.94 2.50 -26.20
C PHE A 252 0.06 3.75 -26.12
N ALA A 253 0.67 4.94 -26.01
CA ALA A 253 -0.04 6.21 -26.13
C ALA A 253 -0.69 6.35 -27.51
N ASP A 254 0.08 6.10 -28.58
CA ASP A 254 -0.43 6.14 -29.97
C ASP A 254 -1.55 5.11 -30.21
N ALA A 255 -1.53 3.98 -29.48
CA ALA A 255 -2.60 2.98 -29.51
C ALA A 255 -3.86 3.38 -28.72
N GLY A 256 -3.82 4.47 -27.95
CA GLY A 256 -4.96 5.03 -27.23
C GLY A 256 -5.03 4.71 -25.74
N ALA A 257 -3.90 4.35 -25.11
CA ALA A 257 -3.81 4.26 -23.65
C ALA A 257 -4.03 5.64 -23.01
N ASP A 258 -4.74 5.69 -21.87
CA ASP A 258 -5.04 6.94 -21.17
C ASP A 258 -3.96 7.30 -20.13
N VAL A 259 -3.22 6.30 -19.63
CA VAL A 259 -2.13 6.47 -18.66
C VAL A 259 -0.99 5.53 -19.05
N LEU A 260 0.25 5.99 -18.94
CA LEU A 260 1.44 5.19 -19.19
C LEU A 260 2.12 4.80 -17.88
N PHE A 261 2.70 3.61 -17.87
CA PHE A 261 3.47 3.09 -16.75
C PHE A 261 4.69 2.29 -17.28
N ILE A 262 5.91 2.72 -16.94
CA ILE A 262 7.10 1.88 -17.08
C ILE A 262 7.47 1.36 -15.71
N ASP A 263 7.48 0.04 -15.56
CA ASP A 263 7.79 -0.57 -14.28
C ASP A 263 9.31 -0.68 -14.04
N ALA A 264 9.70 -0.48 -12.79
CA ALA A 264 11.07 -0.62 -12.29
C ALA A 264 12.14 0.23 -13.00
N LEU A 265 11.84 1.50 -13.27
CA LEU A 265 12.85 2.51 -13.67
C LEU A 265 13.92 2.64 -12.58
N ALA A 266 15.18 2.73 -12.96
CA ALA A 266 16.32 2.55 -12.05
C ALA A 266 16.88 3.87 -11.47
N SER A 267 16.48 5.03 -12.00
CA SER A 267 17.01 6.31 -11.54
C SER A 267 16.03 7.48 -11.77
N LYS A 268 16.30 8.62 -11.13
CA LYS A 268 15.55 9.87 -11.32
C LYS A 268 15.58 10.34 -12.77
N GLU A 269 16.72 10.15 -13.45
CA GLU A 269 16.93 10.54 -14.84
C GLU A 269 16.07 9.70 -15.78
N GLU A 270 15.99 8.38 -15.57
CA GLU A 270 15.09 7.51 -16.33
C GLU A 270 13.62 7.90 -16.11
N MET A 271 13.25 8.20 -14.86
CA MET A 271 11.90 8.67 -14.50
C MET A 271 11.54 10.00 -15.17
N LYS A 272 12.48 10.95 -15.19
CA LYS A 272 12.30 12.23 -15.87
C LYS A 272 12.14 12.04 -17.38
N ALA A 273 13.04 11.28 -17.99
CA ALA A 273 13.01 10.99 -19.41
C ALA A 273 11.71 10.26 -19.82
N PHE A 274 11.18 9.37 -18.99
CA PHE A 274 9.88 8.75 -19.21
C PHE A 274 8.73 9.78 -19.22
N CYS A 275 8.72 10.70 -18.26
CA CYS A 275 7.68 11.74 -18.20
C CYS A 275 7.67 12.63 -19.44
N ASP A 276 8.83 12.82 -20.09
CA ASP A 276 9.00 13.64 -21.27
C ASP A 276 8.58 12.97 -22.60
N VAL A 277 8.40 11.63 -22.65
CA VAL A 277 8.16 10.95 -23.96
C VAL A 277 6.80 11.21 -24.58
N TYR A 278 5.81 11.61 -23.76
CA TYR A 278 4.47 12.00 -24.21
C TYR A 278 3.82 12.94 -23.17
N PRO A 279 4.19 14.22 -23.11
CA PRO A 279 3.89 15.09 -21.96
C PRO A 279 2.41 15.18 -21.57
N LEU A 280 1.50 15.09 -22.55
CA LEU A 280 0.05 15.23 -22.34
C LEU A 280 -0.64 13.97 -21.79
N VAL A 281 0.03 12.81 -21.77
CA VAL A 281 -0.55 11.58 -21.22
C VAL A 281 -0.06 11.42 -19.78
N PRO A 282 -0.96 11.23 -18.79
CA PRO A 282 -0.62 10.93 -17.40
C PRO A 282 0.38 9.78 -17.24
N LYS A 283 1.29 9.89 -16.26
CA LYS A 283 2.22 8.83 -15.88
C LYS A 283 1.91 8.33 -14.48
N LEU A 284 2.02 7.02 -14.32
CA LEU A 284 1.94 6.33 -13.04
C LEU A 284 3.34 6.02 -12.52
N ALA A 285 3.61 6.45 -11.30
CA ALA A 285 4.76 6.03 -10.51
C ALA A 285 4.33 4.90 -9.55
N ASN A 286 5.13 3.83 -9.47
CA ASN A 286 4.89 2.72 -8.57
C ASN A 286 5.95 2.74 -7.44
N MET A 287 5.56 3.16 -6.24
CA MET A 287 6.46 3.34 -5.10
C MET A 287 6.44 2.10 -4.22
N LEU A 288 7.49 1.27 -4.32
CA LEU A 288 7.62 0.02 -3.58
C LEU A 288 8.54 0.18 -2.36
N GLU A 289 7.97 0.52 -1.21
CA GLU A 289 8.75 0.96 -0.03
C GLU A 289 9.66 -0.13 0.56
N GLY A 290 9.36 -1.41 0.30
CA GLY A 290 10.09 -2.57 0.81
C GLY A 290 11.36 -2.97 0.05
N GLY A 291 11.93 -2.10 -0.79
CA GLY A 291 13.20 -2.38 -1.49
C GLY A 291 13.06 -2.78 -2.95
N GLY A 292 12.12 -2.16 -3.68
CA GLY A 292 12.06 -2.26 -5.14
C GLY A 292 13.29 -1.66 -5.84
N LYS A 293 13.34 -1.80 -7.17
CA LYS A 293 14.45 -1.23 -7.97
C LYS A 293 14.32 0.28 -8.21
N THR A 294 13.10 0.81 -8.11
CA THR A 294 12.84 2.24 -8.32
C THR A 294 13.15 3.01 -7.05
N PRO A 295 13.97 4.09 -7.12
CA PRO A 295 14.19 4.94 -5.97
C PRO A 295 12.87 5.53 -5.47
N ILE A 296 12.73 5.62 -4.15
CA ILE A 296 11.51 6.14 -3.52
C ILE A 296 11.58 7.66 -3.48
N PHE A 297 10.52 8.30 -3.98
CA PHE A 297 10.34 9.75 -3.98
C PHE A 297 9.03 10.13 -3.30
N THR A 298 9.00 11.32 -2.74
CA THR A 298 7.77 11.91 -2.21
C THR A 298 6.81 12.28 -3.35
N PRO A 299 5.50 12.43 -3.08
CA PRO A 299 4.54 12.89 -4.09
C PRO A 299 4.95 14.22 -4.74
N ILE A 300 5.49 15.16 -3.96
CA ILE A 300 5.94 16.46 -4.46
C ILE A 300 7.08 16.30 -5.48
N GLU A 301 8.09 15.50 -5.15
CA GLU A 301 9.20 15.23 -6.08
C GLU A 301 8.73 14.49 -7.34
N LEU A 302 7.76 13.59 -7.22
CA LEU A 302 7.16 12.90 -8.37
C LEU A 302 6.36 13.86 -9.25
N GLU A 303 5.64 14.81 -8.66
CA GLU A 303 4.91 15.85 -9.39
C GLU A 303 5.88 16.74 -10.19
N GLU A 304 6.97 17.17 -9.56
CA GLU A 304 8.04 17.94 -10.21
C GLU A 304 8.67 17.19 -11.41
N LEU A 305 8.75 15.87 -11.34
CA LEU A 305 9.23 15.04 -12.44
C LEU A 305 8.22 14.94 -13.60
N GLY A 306 6.92 15.14 -13.32
CA GLY A 306 5.83 15.08 -14.29
C GLY A 306 4.90 13.87 -14.13
N TYR A 307 4.90 13.19 -12.98
CA TYR A 307 3.94 12.14 -12.69
C TYR A 307 2.59 12.69 -12.28
N LYS A 308 1.55 11.91 -12.56
CA LYS A 308 0.16 12.26 -12.26
C LYS A 308 -0.47 11.35 -11.21
N LEU A 309 -0.07 10.08 -11.21
CA LEU A 309 -0.54 9.08 -10.26
C LEU A 309 0.63 8.47 -9.50
N VAL A 310 0.42 8.14 -8.23
CA VAL A 310 1.34 7.37 -7.40
C VAL A 310 0.60 6.17 -6.81
N ALA A 311 1.15 4.98 -7.02
CA ALA A 311 0.67 3.75 -6.40
C ALA A 311 1.60 3.31 -5.26
N TYR A 312 0.98 2.77 -4.21
CA TYR A 312 1.66 2.13 -3.07
C TYR A 312 1.19 0.68 -2.98
N PRO A 313 1.83 -0.27 -3.71
CA PRO A 313 1.22 -1.55 -4.01
C PRO A 313 1.36 -2.60 -2.90
N LEU A 314 2.27 -2.40 -1.92
CA LEU A 314 2.61 -3.41 -0.90
C LEU A 314 2.48 -2.93 0.54
N SER A 315 2.33 -1.62 0.80
CA SER A 315 2.40 -1.07 2.16
C SER A 315 1.34 -1.66 3.08
N LEU A 316 0.08 -1.71 2.63
CA LEU A 316 -1.01 -2.28 3.43
C LEU A 316 -0.81 -3.78 3.69
N LEU A 317 -0.33 -4.53 2.69
CA LEU A 317 -0.07 -5.96 2.84
C LEU A 317 1.08 -6.20 3.83
N GLY A 318 2.20 -5.49 3.67
CA GLY A 318 3.37 -5.63 4.52
C GLY A 318 3.08 -5.28 5.97
N VAL A 319 2.37 -4.17 6.22
CA VAL A 319 1.93 -3.76 7.57
C VAL A 319 1.00 -4.82 8.17
N SER A 320 0.05 -5.33 7.39
CA SER A 320 -0.89 -6.37 7.86
C SER A 320 -0.16 -7.65 8.25
N ILE A 321 0.80 -8.10 7.44
CA ILE A 321 1.63 -9.28 7.74
C ILE A 321 2.39 -9.08 9.06
N GLY A 322 3.05 -7.93 9.23
CA GLY A 322 3.77 -7.61 10.46
C GLY A 322 2.87 -7.64 11.70
N ALA A 323 1.72 -6.95 11.64
CA ALA A 323 0.77 -6.92 12.74
C ALA A 323 0.21 -8.31 13.09
N MET A 324 -0.07 -9.14 12.09
CA MET A 324 -0.51 -10.53 12.31
C MET A 324 0.60 -11.38 12.96
N GLN A 325 1.86 -11.24 12.52
CA GLN A 325 3.00 -11.97 13.09
C GLN A 325 3.25 -11.59 14.55
N ASP A 326 3.16 -10.30 14.88
CA ASP A 326 3.30 -9.80 16.25
C ASP A 326 2.17 -10.33 17.15
N ALA A 327 0.93 -10.29 16.67
CA ALA A 327 -0.22 -10.79 17.40
C ALA A 327 -0.12 -12.30 17.66
N LEU A 328 0.24 -13.09 16.65
CA LEU A 328 0.43 -14.54 16.77
C LEU A 328 1.56 -14.89 17.74
N SER A 329 2.65 -14.11 17.74
CA SER A 329 3.77 -14.30 18.67
C SER A 329 3.35 -14.03 20.11
N ALA A 330 2.54 -12.99 20.36
CA ALA A 330 1.98 -12.71 21.68
C ALA A 330 1.07 -13.86 22.16
N ILE A 331 0.14 -14.31 21.31
CA ILE A 331 -0.81 -15.38 21.61
C ILE A 331 -0.09 -16.69 21.91
N LYS A 332 0.91 -17.06 21.09
CA LYS A 332 1.72 -18.27 21.33
C LYS A 332 2.45 -18.23 22.67
N GLY A 333 2.83 -17.04 23.14
CA GLY A 333 3.43 -16.81 24.44
C GLY A 333 2.43 -16.69 25.61
N GLY A 334 1.13 -16.98 25.41
CA GLY A 334 0.10 -16.90 26.45
C GLY A 334 -0.37 -15.49 26.77
N ARG A 335 -0.06 -14.50 25.91
CA ARG A 335 -0.46 -13.10 26.06
C ARG A 335 -1.43 -12.69 24.95
N ILE A 336 -2.15 -11.60 25.15
CA ILE A 336 -2.94 -10.98 24.07
C ILE A 336 -2.17 -9.78 23.49
N PRO A 337 -2.42 -9.40 22.22
CA PRO A 337 -1.92 -8.14 21.68
C PRO A 337 -2.32 -6.96 22.57
N SER A 338 -1.46 -5.95 22.67
CA SER A 338 -1.76 -4.76 23.49
C SER A 338 -3.03 -4.07 22.97
N PRO A 339 -3.95 -3.59 23.82
CA PRO A 339 -5.12 -2.85 23.37
C PRO A 339 -4.83 -1.65 22.47
N GLY A 340 -3.62 -1.07 22.53
CA GLY A 340 -3.18 0.01 21.63
C GLY A 340 -2.65 -0.44 20.26
N SER A 341 -2.55 -1.75 20.02
CA SER A 341 -2.03 -2.33 18.77
C SER A 341 -3.13 -2.78 17.80
N MET A 342 -4.39 -2.69 18.21
CA MET A 342 -5.55 -3.08 17.41
C MET A 342 -6.73 -2.14 17.68
N PRO A 343 -7.64 -1.95 16.71
CA PRO A 343 -8.88 -1.22 16.95
C PRO A 343 -9.71 -1.89 18.06
N SER A 344 -10.42 -1.08 18.83
CA SER A 344 -11.45 -1.54 19.76
C SER A 344 -12.59 -2.22 19.01
N PHE A 345 -13.40 -3.01 19.74
CA PHE A 345 -14.56 -3.69 19.14
C PHE A 345 -15.58 -2.69 18.56
N GLU A 346 -15.74 -1.52 19.17
CA GLU A 346 -16.60 -0.46 18.65
C GLU A 346 -16.06 0.12 17.34
N GLU A 347 -14.76 0.38 17.25
CA GLU A 347 -14.13 0.83 16.00
C GLU A 347 -14.24 -0.22 14.89
N LEU A 348 -14.08 -1.51 15.21
CA LEU A 348 -14.29 -2.59 14.24
C LEU A 348 -15.73 -2.62 13.71
N LYS A 349 -16.72 -2.50 14.59
CA LYS A 349 -18.13 -2.41 14.20
C LYS A 349 -18.39 -1.21 13.30
N GLU A 350 -17.80 -0.05 13.63
CA GLU A 350 -17.92 1.15 12.83
C GLU A 350 -17.31 0.97 11.43
N ILE A 351 -16.07 0.45 11.35
CA ILE A 351 -15.38 0.17 10.07
C ILE A 351 -16.21 -0.79 9.19
N LEU A 352 -16.79 -1.82 9.80
CA LEU A 352 -17.60 -2.81 9.10
C LEU A 352 -19.00 -2.30 8.73
N GLY A 353 -19.44 -1.17 9.29
CA GLY A 353 -20.73 -0.54 8.97
C GLY A 353 -21.91 -1.06 9.79
N PHE A 354 -21.66 -1.62 10.99
CA PHE A 354 -22.73 -2.07 11.89
C PHE A 354 -23.69 -0.95 12.27
N ASN A 355 -23.19 0.28 12.45
CA ASN A 355 -24.03 1.42 12.80
C ASN A 355 -25.05 1.71 11.68
N THR A 356 -24.59 1.76 10.42
CA THR A 356 -25.45 1.93 9.25
C THR A 356 -26.42 0.77 9.10
N TYR A 357 -25.96 -0.48 9.31
CA TYR A 357 -26.82 -1.65 9.27
C TYR A 357 -27.97 -1.56 10.29
N TYR A 358 -27.67 -1.26 11.56
CA TYR A 358 -28.70 -1.18 12.60
C TYR A 358 -29.67 -0.01 12.39
N GLU A 359 -29.20 1.11 11.83
CA GLU A 359 -30.08 2.21 11.43
C GLU A 359 -31.02 1.82 10.29
N GLU A 360 -30.50 1.09 9.30
CA GLU A 360 -31.28 0.59 8.19
C GLU A 360 -32.27 -0.49 8.62
N GLU A 361 -31.86 -1.43 9.46
CA GLU A 361 -32.67 -2.52 10.01
C GLU A 361 -33.91 -1.98 10.73
N LYS A 362 -33.79 -0.90 11.50
CA LYS A 362 -34.93 -0.26 12.18
C LYS A 362 -36.08 0.09 11.23
N ARG A 363 -35.80 0.37 9.96
CA ARG A 363 -36.81 0.69 8.93
C ARG A 363 -37.65 -0.52 8.51
N TYR A 364 -37.13 -1.72 8.73
CA TYR A 364 -37.75 -2.99 8.38
C TYR A 364 -38.19 -3.81 9.60
N ALA A 365 -38.06 -3.24 10.80
CA ALA A 365 -38.52 -3.87 12.03
C ALA A 365 -40.03 -4.18 11.92
N THR A 366 -40.39 -5.45 12.10
CA THR A 366 -41.78 -5.88 12.16
C THR A 366 -42.23 -6.03 13.61
N THR A 367 -43.54 -5.90 13.86
CA THR A 367 -44.15 -5.95 15.20
C THR A 367 -44.06 -7.35 15.87
N SER A 368 -43.43 -8.34 15.23
CA SER A 368 -43.49 -9.76 15.61
C SER A 368 -42.19 -10.32 16.19
N SER A 369 -41.47 -9.56 17.02
CA SER A 369 -40.30 -10.05 17.77
C SER A 369 -40.32 -9.72 19.26
N GLN A 370 -41.51 -9.68 19.87
CA GLN A 370 -41.63 -9.95 21.31
C GLN A 370 -42.02 -11.42 21.51
N LEU A 371 -41.04 -12.32 21.37
CA LEU A 371 -41.08 -13.51 22.21
C LEU A 371 -41.00 -13.02 23.66
N PRO A 372 -41.88 -13.46 24.58
CA PRO A 372 -41.81 -13.02 25.96
C PRO A 372 -40.43 -13.36 26.50
N SER A 373 -39.66 -12.33 26.89
CA SER A 373 -38.46 -12.52 27.69
C SER A 373 -38.87 -13.34 28.92
N PRO A 374 -38.20 -14.46 29.25
CA PRO A 374 -38.41 -15.09 30.54
C PRO A 374 -38.08 -14.04 31.59
N LYS A 375 -39.09 -13.61 32.35
CA LYS A 375 -38.86 -12.89 33.62
C LYS A 375 -38.15 -13.88 34.53
N GLY A 376 -36.83 -13.84 34.54
CA GLY A 376 -35.98 -14.62 35.40
C GLY A 376 -34.74 -13.79 35.71
N ASP A 377 -34.60 -13.42 36.96
CA ASP A 377 -33.48 -12.67 37.50
C ASP A 377 -32.16 -13.36 37.16
N PHE A 378 -31.35 -12.77 36.29
CA PHE A 378 -29.97 -13.22 36.06
C PHE A 378 -29.06 -12.59 37.12
N SER A 379 -29.08 -13.18 38.32
CA SER A 379 -27.87 -13.21 39.14
C SER A 379 -26.90 -14.21 38.51
N SER A 380 -25.64 -13.79 38.38
CA SER A 380 -24.51 -14.57 37.90
C SER A 380 -24.52 -16.05 38.35
N SER A 381 -24.60 -16.98 37.40
CA SER A 381 -24.06 -18.33 37.59
C SER A 381 -23.50 -18.85 36.28
N SER A 382 -22.21 -19.17 36.33
CA SER A 382 -21.38 -19.82 35.33
C SER A 382 -22.05 -20.99 34.61
N ASN A 383 -21.89 -21.02 33.28
CA ASN A 383 -22.18 -22.19 32.44
C ASN A 383 -21.23 -23.35 32.80
N GLU A 384 -21.74 -24.35 33.52
CA GLU A 384 -21.18 -25.70 33.56
C GLU A 384 -21.74 -26.50 32.37
N TYR A 385 -20.89 -26.81 31.40
CA TYR A 385 -21.18 -27.85 30.42
C TYR A 385 -20.95 -29.22 31.08
N GLY A 386 -22.03 -29.99 31.21
CA GLY A 386 -22.03 -31.31 31.83
C GLY A 386 -21.22 -32.35 31.06
N VAL A 387 -20.34 -33.03 31.79
CA VAL A 387 -19.67 -34.28 31.39
C VAL A 387 -20.33 -35.44 32.15
N PRO A 388 -20.65 -36.60 31.53
CA PRO A 388 -21.32 -37.70 32.23
C PRO A 388 -20.38 -38.41 33.23
N PRO A 389 -20.91 -38.98 34.33
CA PRO A 389 -20.10 -39.50 35.43
C PRO A 389 -19.62 -40.94 35.19
N GLY A 390 -18.35 -41.21 35.52
CA GLY A 390 -17.86 -42.58 35.64
C GLY A 390 -16.37 -42.69 35.91
N ILE A 391 -16.04 -42.96 37.18
CA ILE A 391 -14.90 -43.72 37.76
C ILE A 391 -14.24 -42.95 38.92
N GLN A 392 -14.38 -43.55 40.11
CA GLN A 392 -13.75 -43.19 41.37
C GLN A 392 -12.22 -43.38 41.29
N ALA A 393 -11.47 -42.36 41.71
CA ALA A 393 -10.09 -42.54 42.17
C ALA A 393 -9.79 -41.52 43.28
N ASP A 394 -9.20 -42.08 44.33
CA ASP A 394 -8.84 -41.56 45.64
C ASP A 394 -8.50 -40.06 45.78
N ARG A 395 -9.18 -39.43 46.75
CA ARG A 395 -8.69 -38.26 47.47
C ARG A 395 -7.67 -38.74 48.51
N GLU A 396 -6.39 -38.52 48.25
CA GLU A 396 -5.42 -38.19 49.30
C GLU A 396 -4.13 -37.65 48.65
N GLN A 397 -3.54 -36.65 49.30
CA GLN A 397 -2.29 -35.95 48.96
C GLN A 397 -2.33 -34.85 47.87
N ARG A 398 -2.58 -33.60 48.31
CA ARG A 398 -1.97 -32.42 47.67
C ARG A 398 -1.80 -31.26 48.65
N ASN A 399 -0.94 -31.46 49.64
CA ASN A 399 -0.18 -30.35 50.25
C ASN A 399 1.24 -30.47 49.74
N GLN A 400 1.56 -29.75 48.67
CA GLN A 400 2.93 -29.40 48.25
C GLN A 400 2.84 -28.42 47.08
N ILE A 401 3.35 -27.21 47.30
CA ILE A 401 3.64 -26.20 46.27
C ILE A 401 4.96 -26.62 45.62
N PRO A 402 5.03 -26.89 44.31
CA PRO A 402 6.31 -26.98 43.63
C PRO A 402 6.66 -25.60 43.06
N GLU A 403 7.69 -24.97 43.63
CA GLU A 403 8.50 -24.03 42.87
C GLU A 403 9.19 -24.81 41.75
N ASN A 404 8.82 -24.56 40.50
CA ASN A 404 9.60 -25.01 39.34
C ASN A 404 10.20 -23.80 38.63
N PRO A 405 11.50 -23.86 38.27
CA PRO A 405 12.19 -22.76 37.61
C PRO A 405 11.67 -22.56 36.19
N VAL A 406 11.71 -21.31 35.73
CA VAL A 406 11.39 -20.91 34.35
C VAL A 406 12.29 -21.69 33.38
N GLU A 407 11.70 -22.59 32.61
CA GLU A 407 12.41 -23.33 31.57
C GLU A 407 12.51 -22.46 30.30
N VAL A 408 13.73 -22.03 29.99
CA VAL A 408 14.06 -21.24 28.79
C VAL A 408 14.13 -22.19 27.60
N LEU A 409 13.10 -22.22 26.76
CA LEU A 409 13.14 -22.92 25.48
C LEU A 409 13.88 -22.06 24.44
N ILE A 410 15.12 -22.42 24.15
CA ILE A 410 15.89 -21.90 23.02
C ILE A 410 15.42 -22.65 21.75
N PRO A 411 14.93 -21.98 20.70
CA PRO A 411 14.64 -22.66 19.44
C PRO A 411 15.95 -23.10 18.78
N GLU A 412 16.11 -24.41 18.54
CA GLU A 412 17.17 -24.94 17.67
C GLU A 412 16.95 -24.43 16.23
N VAL A 413 17.96 -23.71 15.72
CA VAL A 413 17.99 -23.18 14.37
C VAL A 413 18.41 -24.30 13.41
N TYR A 414 17.52 -24.67 12.49
CA TYR A 414 17.85 -25.55 11.37
C TYR A 414 18.88 -24.89 10.45
N GLY A 415 20.13 -25.35 10.55
CA GLY A 415 21.17 -25.12 9.56
C GLY A 415 21.16 -26.24 8.51
N LYS A 416 20.88 -25.90 7.25
CA LYS A 416 21.43 -26.56 6.05
C LYS A 416 20.95 -25.86 4.79
N PHE A 417 21.77 -24.95 4.27
CA PHE A 417 22.07 -24.81 2.84
C PHE A 417 23.37 -24.02 2.71
N SER A 418 24.48 -24.75 2.73
CA SER A 418 25.78 -24.28 2.26
C SER A 418 25.84 -24.48 0.74
N GLY A 419 25.99 -23.40 -0.02
CA GLY A 419 26.32 -23.40 -1.43
C GLY A 419 27.21 -22.20 -1.73
N GLU A 420 28.40 -22.46 -2.25
CA GLU A 420 29.53 -21.55 -2.40
C GLU A 420 29.27 -20.35 -3.34
N GLY A 421 29.84 -19.18 -3.00
CA GLY A 421 30.12 -18.12 -3.97
C GLY A 421 30.12 -16.70 -3.40
N THR A 422 31.31 -16.09 -3.37
CA THR A 422 31.63 -14.66 -3.12
C THR A 422 31.47 -14.10 -1.69
N LYS A 423 32.61 -14.02 -0.97
CA LYS A 423 32.82 -13.29 0.27
C LYS A 423 32.73 -11.77 0.03
N GLY A 424 31.66 -11.16 0.51
CA GLY A 424 31.61 -9.74 0.89
C GLY A 424 31.32 -9.65 2.39
N ASN A 425 31.75 -8.57 3.06
CA ASN A 425 31.61 -8.30 4.51
C ASN A 425 30.15 -8.17 5.04
N PHE A 426 29.21 -8.99 4.54
CA PHE A 426 27.80 -9.00 4.92
C PHE A 426 27.45 -10.08 5.96
N SER A 427 28.40 -10.93 6.36
CA SER A 427 28.13 -12.13 7.17
C SER A 427 28.22 -11.92 8.70
N ALA A 428 28.84 -10.85 9.19
CA ALA A 428 29.14 -10.72 10.63
C ALA A 428 28.02 -10.04 11.44
N ALA A 429 27.20 -9.19 10.83
CA ALA A 429 26.13 -8.46 11.52
C ALA A 429 24.93 -9.35 11.89
N TRP A 430 24.74 -10.48 11.18
CA TRP A 430 23.61 -11.39 11.36
C TRP A 430 23.77 -12.38 12.52
N SER A 431 24.98 -12.52 13.09
CA SER A 431 25.24 -13.44 14.20
C SER A 431 25.16 -12.78 15.59
N ARG A 432 24.99 -11.45 15.66
CA ARG A 432 25.01 -10.68 16.93
C ARG A 432 23.59 -10.39 17.40
N LYS A 433 23.36 -10.41 18.71
CA LYS A 433 22.06 -10.08 19.31
C LYS A 433 22.19 -8.84 20.19
N LEU A 434 21.24 -7.93 20.07
CA LEU A 434 21.08 -6.81 20.98
C LEU A 434 20.05 -7.17 22.03
N ARG A 435 20.50 -7.25 23.27
CA ARG A 435 19.64 -7.36 24.43
C ARG A 435 19.25 -5.96 24.92
N VAL A 436 17.95 -5.67 24.94
CA VAL A 436 17.40 -4.43 25.48
C VAL A 436 16.68 -4.75 26.78
N LYS A 437 17.16 -4.15 27.87
CA LYS A 437 16.62 -4.32 29.21
C LYS A 437 16.09 -2.99 29.75
N ILE A 438 14.84 -2.98 30.22
CA ILE A 438 14.23 -1.81 30.87
C ILE A 438 13.84 -2.21 32.29
N THR A 439 14.43 -1.52 33.26
CA THR A 439 14.12 -1.70 34.68
C THR A 439 13.38 -0.46 35.17
N GLY A 440 12.19 -0.67 35.73
CA GLY A 440 11.40 0.39 36.32
C GLY A 440 12.12 1.09 37.47
N LYS A 441 11.74 2.34 37.75
CA LYS A 441 12.24 3.08 38.93
C LYS A 441 12.02 2.37 40.28
N ASP A 442 11.08 1.44 40.31
CA ASP A 442 10.73 0.57 41.44
C ASP A 442 11.63 -0.68 41.53
N GLY A 443 12.59 -0.83 40.63
CA GLY A 443 13.52 -1.95 40.57
C GLY A 443 12.98 -3.18 39.83
N PHE A 444 11.73 -3.15 39.35
CA PHE A 444 11.14 -4.27 38.62
C PHE A 444 11.52 -4.26 37.15
N GLU A 445 11.84 -5.43 36.60
CA GLU A 445 12.16 -5.58 35.19
C GLU A 445 10.88 -5.49 34.35
N LYS A 446 10.76 -4.42 33.54
CA LYS A 446 9.61 -4.17 32.67
C LYS A 446 9.78 -4.81 31.29
N LEU A 447 11.03 -4.96 30.83
CA LEU A 447 11.34 -5.50 29.52
C LEU A 447 12.74 -6.13 29.52
N ASP A 448 12.89 -7.32 28.94
CA ASP A 448 14.18 -7.92 28.60
C ASP A 448 14.01 -8.75 27.33
N ILE A 449 14.48 -8.20 26.20
CA ILE A 449 14.30 -8.79 24.87
C ILE A 449 15.61 -8.87 24.12
N ARG A 450 15.75 -9.86 23.23
CA ARG A 450 16.90 -10.01 22.33
C ARG A 450 16.46 -9.82 20.89
N ILE A 451 17.07 -8.85 20.21
CA ILE A 451 16.77 -8.48 18.83
C ILE A 451 18.00 -8.79 17.97
N PRO A 452 17.85 -9.39 16.78
CA PRO A 452 18.97 -9.52 15.84
C PRO A 452 19.55 -8.13 15.52
N ALA A 453 20.87 -7.95 15.61
CA ALA A 453 21.49 -6.64 15.41
C ALA A 453 21.23 -6.07 13.99
N GLY A 454 21.04 -6.93 12.98
CA GLY A 454 20.66 -6.55 11.62
C GLY A 454 19.29 -5.88 11.48
N PHE A 455 18.41 -5.96 12.49
CA PHE A 455 17.12 -5.27 12.51
C PHE A 455 17.25 -3.73 12.61
N LEU A 456 18.38 -3.22 13.16
CA LEU A 456 18.60 -1.79 13.34
C LEU A 456 19.08 -1.04 12.08
N GLU A 457 19.53 -1.75 11.03
CA GLU A 457 19.88 -1.12 9.76
C GLU A 457 18.68 -0.44 9.09
N GLY A 458 17.45 -0.89 9.36
CA GLY A 458 16.23 -0.26 8.86
C GLY A 458 15.75 0.95 9.69
N ILE A 459 16.00 0.96 11.00
CA ILE A 459 15.46 1.98 11.93
C ILE A 459 16.37 3.21 12.05
N THR A 460 17.67 3.05 11.80
CA THR A 460 18.65 4.16 11.89
C THR A 460 18.44 5.26 10.85
N ASN A 461 17.68 5.00 9.78
CA ASN A 461 17.28 6.03 8.80
C ASN A 461 16.01 6.80 9.20
N VAL A 462 15.32 6.42 10.29
CA VAL A 462 13.98 6.94 10.63
C VAL A 462 13.93 7.70 11.96
N VAL A 463 14.98 7.65 12.79
CA VAL A 463 14.96 8.29 14.13
C VAL A 463 16.15 9.23 14.34
N PRO A 464 16.02 10.56 14.05
CA PRO A 464 17.04 11.55 14.36
C PRO A 464 17.14 11.94 15.85
N ALA A 465 16.60 11.16 16.80
CA ALA A 465 16.30 11.65 18.15
C ALA A 465 16.53 10.66 19.30
N LEU A 466 17.56 9.81 19.22
CA LEU A 466 18.24 9.35 20.44
C LEU A 466 19.38 10.33 20.71
N VAL A 467 19.18 11.18 21.72
CA VAL A 467 20.04 12.29 22.12
C VAL A 467 21.53 11.89 22.04
N GLY A 468 22.18 12.29 20.95
CA GLY A 468 23.65 12.31 20.82
C GLY A 468 24.38 10.99 20.63
N VAL A 469 23.72 9.84 20.49
CA VAL A 469 24.44 8.55 20.36
C VAL A 469 24.20 7.86 19.01
N ASN A 470 25.27 7.79 18.21
CA ASN A 470 25.30 7.03 16.96
C ASN A 470 25.52 5.54 17.26
N ILE A 471 24.41 4.82 17.45
CA ILE A 471 24.40 3.37 17.77
C ILE A 471 25.12 2.55 16.69
N LYS A 472 25.09 3.00 15.43
CA LYS A 472 25.80 2.33 14.33
C LYS A 472 27.32 2.38 14.51
N SER A 473 27.88 3.55 14.82
CA SER A 473 29.32 3.66 15.16
C SER A 473 29.70 2.78 16.34
N LEU A 474 28.85 2.71 17.38
CA LEU A 474 29.12 1.85 18.55
C LEU A 474 29.10 0.35 18.21
N LEU A 475 28.27 -0.07 17.25
CA LEU A 475 28.19 -1.46 16.78
C LEU A 475 29.40 -1.84 15.91
N ASP A 476 29.85 -0.91 15.05
CA ASP A 476 31.01 -1.09 14.17
C ASP A 476 32.33 -1.11 14.96
N GLU A 477 32.40 -0.39 16.08
CA GLU A 477 33.59 -0.32 16.97
C GLU A 477 33.61 -1.41 18.06
N ALA A 478 32.55 -2.20 18.22
CA ALA A 478 32.48 -3.23 19.26
C ALA A 478 33.24 -4.52 18.87
N THR A 479 34.38 -4.77 19.51
CA THR A 479 35.16 -6.01 19.40
C THR A 479 34.53 -7.17 20.18
N LEU A 480 34.83 -8.42 19.76
CA LEU A 480 34.34 -9.66 20.37
C LEU A 480 35.01 -9.86 21.74
N GLU A 481 34.24 -9.71 22.82
CA GLU A 481 34.63 -10.07 24.19
C GLU A 481 33.63 -11.08 24.76
N GLU A 482 34.12 -12.11 25.46
CA GLU A 482 33.26 -13.09 26.14
C GLU A 482 32.52 -12.42 27.32
N GLY A 483 31.20 -12.30 27.20
CA GLY A 483 30.32 -11.67 28.20
C GLY A 483 29.40 -10.57 27.67
N GLY A 484 29.58 -10.16 26.41
CA GLY A 484 28.79 -9.11 25.77
C GLY A 484 29.20 -7.69 26.20
N LYS A 485 29.02 -6.71 25.31
CA LYS A 485 29.41 -5.30 25.53
C LYS A 485 28.19 -4.43 25.78
N GLN A 486 28.13 -3.73 26.92
CA GLN A 486 27.10 -2.73 27.18
C GLN A 486 27.30 -1.52 26.27
N LEU A 487 26.33 -1.26 25.38
CA LEU A 487 26.37 -0.15 24.43
C LEU A 487 25.72 1.12 24.98
N LEU A 488 24.64 0.98 25.76
CA LEU A 488 23.91 2.09 26.37
C LEU A 488 23.43 1.70 27.76
N ASP A 489 23.45 2.67 28.68
CA ASP A 489 22.86 2.57 30.01
C ASP A 489 22.53 3.98 30.49
N PHE A 490 21.25 4.31 30.47
CA PHE A 490 20.78 5.63 30.86
C PHE A 490 19.42 5.55 31.54
N GLN A 491 19.07 6.61 32.26
CA GLN A 491 17.77 6.75 32.91
C GLN A 491 16.91 7.70 32.10
N ASP A 492 15.68 7.30 31.78
CA ASP A 492 14.75 8.14 31.04
C ASP A 492 14.13 9.23 31.93
N THR A 493 13.35 10.13 31.33
CA THR A 493 12.70 11.23 32.05
C THR A 493 11.63 10.76 33.05
N MET A 494 11.22 9.49 33.00
CA MET A 494 10.25 8.87 33.91
C MET A 494 10.92 8.12 35.07
N GLY A 495 12.26 8.01 35.06
CA GLY A 495 13.06 7.34 36.08
C GLY A 495 13.35 5.87 35.79
N ASP A 496 12.98 5.35 34.63
CA ASP A 496 13.25 3.97 34.22
C ASP A 496 14.68 3.86 33.68
N ARG A 497 15.40 2.80 34.06
CA ARG A 497 16.76 2.52 33.59
C ARG A 497 16.70 1.65 32.34
N ILE A 498 17.29 2.12 31.25
CA ILE A 498 17.32 1.46 29.94
C ILE A 498 18.75 1.04 29.65
N GLN A 499 18.96 -0.25 29.43
CA GLN A 499 20.25 -0.84 29.07
C GLN A 499 20.16 -1.52 27.70
N VAL A 500 21.17 -1.29 26.87
CA VAL A 500 21.34 -1.99 25.58
C VAL A 500 22.70 -2.69 25.61
N ILE A 501 22.69 -4.00 25.44
CA ILE A 501 23.86 -4.87 25.54
C ILE A 501 23.99 -5.65 24.24
N LEU A 502 25.18 -5.72 23.68
CA LEU A 502 25.51 -6.50 22.50
C LEU A 502 26.08 -7.84 22.93
N GLU A 503 25.33 -8.91 22.66
CA GLU A 503 25.66 -10.31 22.94
C GLU A 503 26.14 -11.03 21.67
#